data_AF-A0AAW1NMX1-F1
#
_entry.id   AF-A0AAW1NMX1-F1
#
_cell.length_a   1.000
_cell.length_b   1.000
_cell.length_c   1.000
_cell.angle_alpha   90.00
_cell.angle_beta   90.00
_cell.angle_gamma   90.00
#
_symmetry.space_group_name_H-M   'P 1'
#
loop_
_entity.id
_entity.type
_entity.pdbx_description
1 polymer ?
#
loop_
_entity_poly.entity_id
_entity_poly.type
_entity_poly.pdbx_seq_one_letter_code
_entity_poly.pdbx_strand_id
1 'polypeptide(L)'
;MNYDSAKERTCKMFSRPPEYGTYQYELAGPLTSPASVQFSAASSSAVTYLIRQLGFLEVNGHELYPLQQPQAFDNPEDEQRAAKAFPFENFPDEHAAASDLAEHHQRHLHLHGVCFGRGGFAIEDVHKAHPLALTHGRQSLRGGVHCALVPFGVANPAAHQARISDGPLTFEDGRAQVVCAALAGAALSQTPLLMDLTDGTVHHLLQLRGDELVVYQHCSPQQAYSEMARWLAQLGPWKVRRSTCAQPPKGLPELDARPLKKLRRLCCQTAD
;
A
#
# COMPACT_ATOMS: atom_id res chain seq x y z
N MET A 1 30.08 -19.14 -42.55
CA MET A 1 30.98 -18.09 -42.03
C MET A 1 30.67 -16.81 -42.78
N ASN A 2 30.00 -15.86 -42.13
CA ASN A 2 29.90 -14.48 -42.59
C ASN A 2 30.29 -13.61 -41.41
N TYR A 3 31.51 -13.08 -41.47
CA TYR A 3 31.93 -11.96 -40.65
C TYR A 3 31.45 -10.70 -41.38
N ASP A 4 30.63 -9.88 -40.73
CA ASP A 4 30.50 -8.50 -41.15
C ASP A 4 30.61 -7.53 -39.97
N SER A 5 31.35 -6.49 -40.27
CA SER A 5 32.07 -5.53 -39.44
C SER A 5 31.26 -4.83 -38.34
N ALA A 6 31.76 -4.90 -37.10
CA ALA A 6 31.37 -4.00 -36.02
C ALA A 6 31.84 -2.58 -36.34
N LYS A 7 30.90 -1.64 -36.50
CA LYS A 7 31.19 -0.21 -36.46
C LYS A 7 31.30 0.23 -35.01
N GLU A 8 32.52 0.40 -34.52
CA GLU A 8 32.80 1.19 -33.32
C GLU A 8 32.17 2.58 -33.48
N ARG A 9 31.30 2.95 -32.55
CA ARG A 9 30.80 4.32 -32.42
C ARG A 9 31.31 4.87 -31.10
N THR A 10 32.34 5.71 -31.22
CA THR A 10 32.95 6.46 -30.13
C THR A 10 31.95 7.43 -29.52
N CYS A 11 31.73 7.30 -28.21
CA CYS A 11 30.96 8.25 -27.43
C CYS A 11 31.88 9.42 -27.02
N LYS A 12 31.63 10.61 -27.57
CA LYS A 12 32.31 11.84 -27.13
C LYS A 12 31.76 12.24 -25.76
N MET A 13 32.55 12.08 -24.70
CA MET A 13 32.28 12.73 -23.43
C MET A 13 32.58 14.23 -23.56
N PHE A 14 31.55 15.07 -23.42
CA PHE A 14 31.74 16.48 -23.10
C PHE A 14 31.55 16.65 -21.60
N SER A 15 32.63 16.98 -20.89
CA SER A 15 32.59 17.43 -19.51
C SER A 15 32.40 18.94 -19.46
N ARG A 16 31.36 19.42 -18.75
CA ARG A 16 31.31 20.75 -18.13
C ARG A 16 30.48 20.73 -16.83
N PRO A 17 30.76 21.64 -15.88
CA PRO A 17 30.44 21.52 -14.45
C PRO A 17 29.00 21.99 -14.08
N PRO A 18 28.58 21.85 -12.80
CA PRO A 18 27.19 21.63 -12.40
C PRO A 18 26.49 22.90 -11.95
N GLU A 19 25.57 23.45 -12.74
CA GLU A 19 24.59 24.40 -12.23
C GLU A 19 23.23 24.11 -12.89
N TYR A 20 22.27 23.65 -12.07
CA TYR A 20 20.83 23.57 -12.29
C TYR A 20 20.35 23.29 -13.72
N GLY A 21 20.12 22.01 -14.05
CA GLY A 21 19.50 21.59 -15.32
C GLY A 21 18.29 20.70 -15.11
N THR A 22 17.14 21.12 -15.64
CA THR A 22 16.00 20.24 -15.97
C THR A 22 16.47 19.19 -16.97
N TYR A 23 16.43 17.91 -16.60
CA TYR A 23 16.72 16.81 -17.52
C TYR A 23 15.49 16.54 -18.40
N GLN A 24 15.56 16.91 -19.68
CA GLN A 24 14.72 16.31 -20.71
C GLN A 24 15.51 15.17 -21.35
N TYR A 25 14.99 13.94 -21.23
CA TYR A 25 15.50 12.78 -21.95
C TYR A 25 14.59 12.53 -23.16
N GLU A 26 15.10 12.75 -24.37
CA GLU A 26 14.54 12.15 -25.58
C GLU A 26 15.05 10.71 -25.69
N LEU A 27 14.15 9.73 -25.62
CA LEU A 27 14.48 8.33 -25.88
C LEU A 27 14.00 7.94 -27.28
N ALA A 28 14.94 7.83 -28.21
CA ALA A 28 14.78 7.11 -29.45
C ALA A 28 15.05 5.62 -29.20
N GLY A 29 14.02 4.78 -29.33
CA GLY A 29 14.10 3.32 -29.33
C GLY A 29 12.70 2.70 -29.25
N PRO A 30 12.44 1.55 -29.91
CA PRO A 30 11.13 0.91 -29.86
C PRO A 30 10.81 0.48 -28.43
N LEU A 31 9.65 0.90 -27.93
CA LEU A 31 9.10 0.57 -26.61
C LEU A 31 8.77 -0.93 -26.53
N THR A 32 9.74 -1.77 -26.21
CA THR A 32 9.43 -3.06 -25.58
C THR A 32 9.04 -2.78 -24.14
N SER A 33 7.79 -3.06 -23.79
CA SER A 33 7.32 -2.94 -22.40
C SER A 33 8.27 -3.75 -21.50
N PRO A 34 8.83 -3.16 -20.42
CA PRO A 34 9.66 -3.92 -19.50
C PRO A 34 8.85 -5.10 -18.96
N ALA A 35 9.46 -6.28 -18.88
CA ALA A 35 8.84 -7.46 -18.28
C ALA A 35 8.47 -7.12 -16.82
N SER A 36 7.21 -7.36 -16.45
CA SER A 36 6.72 -7.03 -15.11
C SER A 36 7.11 -8.13 -14.12
N VAL A 37 7.64 -7.73 -12.96
CA VAL A 37 7.97 -8.62 -11.83
C VAL A 37 6.80 -8.62 -10.84
N GLN A 38 6.51 -9.75 -10.21
CA GLN A 38 5.47 -9.84 -9.18
C GLN A 38 5.93 -9.13 -7.88
N PHE A 39 5.01 -8.52 -7.13
CA PHE A 39 5.30 -7.89 -5.83
C PHE A 39 5.93 -8.89 -4.86
N SER A 40 5.43 -10.12 -4.83
CA SER A 40 5.98 -11.23 -4.03
C SER A 40 7.37 -11.68 -4.45
N ALA A 41 7.80 -11.34 -5.68
CA ALA A 41 9.14 -11.63 -6.19
C ALA A 41 10.10 -10.43 -6.06
N ALA A 42 9.63 -9.29 -5.55
CA ALA A 42 10.48 -8.12 -5.32
C ALA A 42 11.39 -8.38 -4.12
N SER A 43 12.68 -8.04 -4.24
CA SER A 43 13.60 -8.15 -3.11
C SER A 43 13.49 -6.94 -2.19
N SER A 44 13.70 -7.14 -0.89
CA SER A 44 13.73 -6.06 0.10
C SER A 44 14.74 -4.96 -0.26
N SER A 45 15.89 -5.32 -0.82
CA SER A 45 16.90 -4.36 -1.31
C SER A 45 16.40 -3.52 -2.49
N ALA A 46 15.71 -4.13 -3.46
CA ALA A 46 15.15 -3.41 -4.60
C ALA A 46 14.08 -2.41 -4.16
N VAL A 47 13.23 -2.82 -3.21
CA VAL A 47 12.19 -1.96 -2.64
C VAL A 47 12.78 -0.82 -1.80
N THR A 48 13.81 -1.10 -0.98
CA THR A 48 14.53 -0.05 -0.24
C THR A 48 15.16 0.98 -1.17
N TYR A 49 15.73 0.54 -2.29
CA TYR A 49 16.25 1.45 -3.31
C TYR A 49 15.12 2.28 -3.94
N LEU A 50 13.98 1.67 -4.26
CA LEU A 50 12.82 2.36 -4.83
C LEU A 50 12.25 3.43 -3.89
N ILE A 51 12.05 3.12 -2.60
CA ILE A 51 11.62 4.07 -1.57
C ILE A 51 12.54 5.30 -1.57
N ARG A 52 13.87 5.09 -1.59
CA ARG A 52 14.87 6.16 -1.61
C ARG A 52 14.84 6.99 -2.90
N GLN A 53 14.69 6.35 -4.06
CA GLN A 53 14.54 7.06 -5.35
C GLN A 53 13.29 7.93 -5.38
N LEU A 54 12.20 7.44 -4.76
CA LEU A 54 10.98 8.20 -4.56
C LEU A 54 11.11 9.21 -3.42
N GLY A 55 12.28 9.36 -2.81
CA GLY A 55 12.58 10.34 -1.76
C GLY A 55 11.81 10.10 -0.47
N PHE A 56 11.40 8.86 -0.17
CA PHE A 56 10.86 8.50 1.13
C PHE A 56 11.96 8.00 2.06
N LEU A 57 11.77 8.23 3.36
CA LEU A 57 12.56 7.65 4.43
C LEU A 57 11.70 6.60 5.16
N GLU A 58 12.19 5.36 5.25
CA GLU A 58 11.53 4.37 6.11
C GLU A 58 11.88 4.64 7.57
N VAL A 59 10.86 4.68 8.43
CA VAL A 59 11.01 5.02 9.85
C VAL A 59 10.24 4.05 10.74
N ASN A 60 10.75 3.83 11.96
CA ASN A 60 10.08 3.03 12.98
C ASN A 60 8.90 3.81 13.57
N GLY A 61 7.69 3.35 13.29
CA GLY A 61 6.45 3.98 13.77
C GLY A 61 6.33 3.94 15.29
N HIS A 62 6.81 2.90 15.96
CA HIS A 62 6.74 2.80 17.43
C HIS A 62 7.55 3.87 18.15
N GLU A 63 8.64 4.33 17.54
CA GLU A 63 9.53 5.34 18.13
C GLU A 63 9.06 6.77 17.83
N LEU A 64 8.71 7.05 16.57
CA LEU A 64 8.38 8.41 16.13
C LEU A 64 6.91 8.78 16.32
N TYR A 65 6.02 7.80 16.21
CA TYR A 65 4.57 7.98 16.27
C TYR A 65 3.91 6.88 17.11
N PRO A 66 4.26 6.78 18.41
CA PRO A 66 3.86 5.65 19.24
C PRO A 66 2.36 5.37 19.15
N LEU A 67 2.01 4.09 18.98
CA LEU A 67 0.62 3.67 19.01
C LEU A 67 0.00 4.04 20.36
N GLN A 68 -1.21 4.60 20.31
CA GLN A 68 -1.96 4.82 21.54
C GLN A 68 -2.32 3.47 22.16
N GLN A 69 -2.29 3.39 23.49
CA GLN A 69 -2.80 2.20 24.16
C GLN A 69 -4.28 2.02 23.77
N PRO A 70 -4.68 0.82 23.34
CA PRO A 70 -6.07 0.54 23.07
C PRO A 70 -6.90 0.89 24.30
N GLN A 71 -8.06 1.52 24.09
CA GLN A 71 -9.01 1.66 25.18
C GLN A 71 -9.40 0.27 25.67
N ALA A 72 -9.46 0.10 26.99
CA ALA A 72 -9.97 -1.12 27.58
C ALA A 72 -11.42 -1.33 27.09
N PHE A 73 -11.73 -2.57 26.73
CA PHE A 73 -13.12 -2.91 26.43
C PHE A 73 -13.90 -2.94 27.75
N ASP A 74 -15.11 -2.37 27.76
CA ASP A 74 -15.98 -2.43 28.93
C ASP A 74 -16.37 -3.89 29.27
N ASN A 75 -16.35 -4.77 28.28
CA ASN A 75 -16.69 -6.18 28.39
C ASN A 75 -15.45 -7.07 28.16
N PRO A 76 -15.06 -7.90 29.15
CA PRO A 76 -13.94 -8.83 29.02
C PRO A 76 -14.07 -9.84 27.86
N GLU A 77 -15.29 -10.21 27.47
CA GLU A 77 -15.50 -11.10 26.32
C GLU A 77 -15.20 -10.41 24.99
N ASP A 78 -15.41 -9.10 24.90
CA ASP A 78 -15.05 -8.31 23.72
C ASP A 78 -13.53 -8.13 23.64
N GLU A 79 -12.85 -7.95 24.79
CA GLU A 79 -11.39 -7.93 24.86
C GLU A 79 -10.77 -9.26 24.39
N GLN A 80 -11.30 -10.39 24.88
CA GLN A 80 -10.83 -11.70 24.46
C GLN A 80 -11.09 -11.97 22.97
N ARG A 81 -12.22 -11.49 22.43
CA ARG A 81 -12.50 -11.55 20.99
C ARG A 81 -11.56 -10.68 20.18
N ALA A 82 -11.30 -9.44 20.61
CA ALA A 82 -10.41 -8.52 19.91
C ALA A 82 -8.95 -9.00 19.88
N ALA A 83 -8.53 -9.80 20.86
CA ALA A 83 -7.20 -10.41 20.91
C ALA A 83 -7.07 -11.70 20.06
N LYS A 84 -8.18 -12.22 19.50
CA LYS A 84 -8.18 -13.50 18.81
C LYS A 84 -7.49 -13.40 17.45
N ALA A 85 -6.55 -14.32 17.20
CA ALA A 85 -5.88 -14.44 15.91
C ALA A 85 -6.80 -15.03 14.82
N PHE A 86 -6.50 -14.71 13.55
CA PHE A 86 -7.14 -15.40 12.42
C PHE A 86 -6.47 -16.76 12.17
N PRO A 87 -7.23 -17.87 12.14
CA PRO A 87 -6.66 -19.21 12.05
C PRO A 87 -6.44 -19.63 10.59
N PHE A 88 -5.34 -19.16 9.98
CA PHE A 88 -4.97 -19.51 8.60
C PHE A 88 -4.83 -21.02 8.38
N GLU A 89 -4.50 -21.79 9.41
CA GLU A 89 -4.36 -23.24 9.35
C GLU A 89 -5.65 -23.99 8.99
N ASN A 90 -6.80 -23.32 9.09
CA ASN A 90 -8.09 -23.89 8.71
C ASN A 90 -8.35 -23.84 7.20
N PHE A 91 -7.46 -23.21 6.43
CA PHE A 91 -7.62 -22.98 5.00
C PHE A 91 -6.48 -23.63 4.21
N PRO A 92 -6.76 -24.17 3.01
CA PRO A 92 -5.73 -24.82 2.18
C PRO A 92 -4.71 -23.83 1.60
N ASP A 93 -5.10 -22.56 1.40
CA ASP A 93 -4.26 -21.48 0.91
C ASP A 93 -4.88 -20.11 1.26
N GLU A 94 -4.12 -19.03 1.04
CA GLU A 94 -4.52 -17.64 1.27
C GLU A 94 -5.79 -17.25 0.48
N HIS A 95 -5.97 -17.81 -0.72
CA HIS A 95 -7.11 -17.45 -1.57
C HIS A 95 -8.41 -18.03 -1.00
N ALA A 96 -8.36 -19.24 -0.46
CA ALA A 96 -9.47 -19.86 0.23
C ALA A 96 -9.81 -19.14 1.55
N ALA A 97 -8.83 -18.51 2.20
CA ALA A 97 -9.01 -17.75 3.43
C ALA A 97 -9.58 -16.33 3.20
N ALA A 98 -9.42 -15.74 2.02
CA ALA A 98 -9.67 -14.32 1.76
C ALA A 98 -11.05 -13.81 2.22
N SER A 99 -12.12 -14.57 1.96
CA SER A 99 -13.48 -14.18 2.36
C SER A 99 -13.68 -14.19 3.88
N ASP A 100 -13.24 -15.25 4.55
CA ASP A 100 -13.31 -15.39 6.01
C ASP A 100 -12.42 -14.38 6.72
N LEU A 101 -11.26 -14.06 6.11
CA LEU A 101 -10.35 -13.03 6.58
C LEU A 101 -10.99 -11.65 6.50
N ALA A 102 -11.65 -11.31 5.39
CA ALA A 102 -12.41 -10.07 5.28
C ALA A 102 -13.48 -9.96 6.38
N GLU A 103 -14.22 -11.04 6.63
CA GLU A 103 -15.22 -11.07 7.69
C GLU A 103 -14.58 -10.92 9.09
N HIS A 104 -13.43 -11.55 9.31
CA HIS A 104 -12.66 -11.42 10.54
C HIS A 104 -12.22 -9.97 10.79
N HIS A 105 -11.62 -9.30 9.79
CA HIS A 105 -11.26 -7.89 9.91
C HIS A 105 -12.48 -6.99 10.16
N GLN A 106 -13.59 -7.24 9.48
CA GLN A 106 -14.83 -6.48 9.71
C GLN A 106 -15.32 -6.63 11.16
N ARG A 107 -15.34 -7.86 11.70
CA ARG A 107 -15.74 -8.12 13.10
C ARG A 107 -14.83 -7.41 14.09
N HIS A 108 -13.50 -7.50 13.92
CA HIS A 108 -12.56 -6.85 14.82
C HIS A 108 -12.65 -5.32 14.74
N LEU A 109 -12.68 -4.74 13.55
CA LEU A 109 -12.86 -3.30 13.40
C LEU A 109 -14.19 -2.81 13.99
N HIS A 110 -15.24 -3.62 13.90
CA HIS A 110 -16.51 -3.30 14.54
C HIS A 110 -16.41 -3.25 16.06
N LEU A 111 -15.67 -4.17 16.69
CA LEU A 111 -15.37 -4.12 18.13
C LEU A 111 -14.64 -2.82 18.51
N HIS A 112 -13.78 -2.31 17.62
CA HIS A 112 -13.08 -1.04 17.79
C HIS A 112 -13.90 0.19 17.34
N GLY A 113 -15.23 0.06 17.20
CA GLY A 113 -16.15 1.18 16.96
C GLY A 113 -16.28 1.60 15.50
N VAL A 114 -15.71 0.85 14.55
CA VAL A 114 -15.91 1.12 13.12
C VAL A 114 -17.33 0.74 12.72
N CYS A 115 -18.06 1.72 12.19
CA CYS A 115 -19.40 1.51 11.67
C CYS A 115 -19.34 0.92 10.26
N PHE A 116 -20.06 -0.18 10.01
CA PHE A 116 -20.21 -0.78 8.69
C PHE A 116 -21.63 -0.57 8.14
N GLY A 117 -21.78 -0.53 6.82
CA GLY A 117 -23.06 -0.29 6.14
C GLY A 117 -23.33 1.19 5.87
N ARG A 118 -24.61 1.55 5.71
CA ARG A 118 -25.02 2.91 5.30
C ARG A 118 -24.46 3.97 6.26
N GLY A 119 -23.62 4.87 5.73
CA GLY A 119 -23.01 5.96 6.50
C GLY A 119 -21.69 5.59 7.19
N GLY A 120 -21.20 4.37 7.01
CA GLY A 120 -19.91 3.90 7.49
C GLY A 120 -19.06 3.33 6.36
N PHE A 121 -18.49 2.15 6.60
CA PHE A 121 -17.56 1.46 5.71
C PHE A 121 -18.13 0.14 5.17
N ALA A 122 -17.48 -0.40 4.14
CA ALA A 122 -17.60 -1.76 3.68
C ALA A 122 -16.19 -2.35 3.58
N ILE A 123 -16.07 -3.66 3.83
CA ILE A 123 -14.89 -4.41 3.41
C ILE A 123 -15.20 -5.07 2.07
N GLU A 124 -14.32 -4.86 1.10
CA GLU A 124 -14.39 -5.45 -0.22
C GLU A 124 -13.30 -6.49 -0.35
N ASP A 125 -13.70 -7.67 -0.80
CA ASP A 125 -12.78 -8.67 -1.30
C ASP A 125 -12.25 -8.21 -2.67
N VAL A 126 -10.96 -7.87 -2.71
CA VAL A 126 -10.29 -7.33 -3.89
C VAL A 126 -9.20 -8.26 -4.43
N HIS A 127 -9.07 -9.48 -3.90
CA HIS A 127 -8.08 -10.45 -4.43
C HIS A 127 -8.37 -10.83 -5.88
N LYS A 128 -9.65 -10.74 -6.30
CA LYS A 128 -10.09 -10.98 -7.70
C LYS A 128 -10.05 -9.72 -8.58
N ALA A 129 -9.71 -8.56 -8.03
CA ALA A 129 -9.60 -7.33 -8.78
C ALA A 129 -8.31 -7.29 -9.60
N HIS A 130 -8.21 -6.35 -10.55
CA HIS A 130 -6.99 -6.17 -11.34
C HIS A 130 -5.79 -5.88 -10.41
N PRO A 131 -4.64 -6.54 -10.65
CA PRO A 131 -3.45 -6.34 -9.83
C PRO A 131 -2.99 -4.88 -9.92
N LEU A 132 -2.58 -4.35 -8.76
CA LEU A 132 -1.90 -3.08 -8.67
C LEU A 132 -0.62 -3.11 -9.51
N ALA A 133 -0.35 -2.03 -10.21
CA ALA A 133 0.85 -1.87 -11.02
C ALA A 133 1.65 -0.65 -10.56
N LEU A 134 2.97 -0.84 -10.51
CA LEU A 134 3.95 0.17 -10.12
C LEU A 134 5.02 0.22 -11.20
N THR A 135 5.12 1.34 -11.92
CA THR A 135 6.17 1.56 -12.90
C THR A 135 7.02 2.77 -12.52
N HIS A 136 8.33 2.56 -12.39
CA HIS A 136 9.31 3.60 -12.12
C HIS A 136 10.59 3.35 -12.92
N GLY A 137 10.93 4.27 -13.82
CA GLY A 137 12.05 4.10 -14.75
C GLY A 137 11.86 2.86 -15.63
N ARG A 138 12.78 1.90 -15.54
CA ARG A 138 12.73 0.61 -16.27
C ARG A 138 12.11 -0.53 -15.46
N GLN A 139 11.71 -0.28 -14.22
CA GLN A 139 11.12 -1.30 -13.35
C GLN A 139 9.60 -1.26 -13.48
N SER A 140 9.00 -2.41 -13.74
CA SER A 140 7.56 -2.64 -13.66
C SER A 140 7.30 -3.75 -12.66
N LEU A 141 6.51 -3.45 -11.64
CA LEU A 141 6.12 -4.35 -10.56
C LEU A 141 4.60 -4.47 -10.57
N ARG A 142 4.05 -5.67 -10.32
CA ARG A 142 2.61 -5.91 -10.22
C ARG A 142 2.26 -6.86 -9.09
N GLY A 143 1.11 -6.69 -8.46
CA GLY A 143 0.63 -7.62 -7.44
C GLY A 143 -0.73 -7.23 -6.86
N GLY A 144 -1.29 -8.11 -6.03
CA GLY A 144 -2.60 -7.93 -5.43
C GLY A 144 -2.55 -7.52 -3.96
N VAL A 145 -3.73 -7.19 -3.44
CA VAL A 145 -4.07 -7.20 -2.02
C VAL A 145 -5.32 -8.06 -1.87
N HIS A 146 -5.55 -8.65 -0.70
CA HIS A 146 -6.69 -9.56 -0.55
C HIS A 146 -7.96 -8.80 -0.19
N CYS A 147 -7.88 -7.89 0.79
CA CYS A 147 -9.04 -7.11 1.23
C CYS A 147 -8.78 -5.61 1.21
N ALA A 148 -9.83 -4.83 1.04
CA ALA A 148 -9.78 -3.39 1.16
C ALA A 148 -10.98 -2.81 1.89
N LEU A 149 -10.74 -1.82 2.75
CA LEU A 149 -11.80 -1.07 3.42
C LEU A 149 -12.11 0.22 2.65
N VAL A 150 -13.40 0.41 2.33
CA VAL A 150 -13.93 1.56 1.58
C VAL A 150 -15.09 2.21 2.30
N PRO A 151 -15.37 3.50 2.07
CA PRO A 151 -16.64 4.08 2.45
C PRO A 151 -17.80 3.35 1.76
N PHE A 152 -18.87 3.06 2.51
CA PHE A 152 -20.01 2.32 1.99
C PHE A 152 -20.66 3.04 0.79
N GLY A 153 -20.86 2.32 -0.31
CA GLY A 153 -21.49 2.83 -1.53
C GLY A 153 -20.55 3.54 -2.50
N VAL A 154 -19.23 3.46 -2.29
CA VAL A 154 -18.21 3.93 -3.24
C VAL A 154 -17.77 2.78 -4.14
N ALA A 155 -18.00 2.89 -5.44
CA ALA A 155 -17.74 1.82 -6.41
C ALA A 155 -16.34 1.90 -7.08
N ASN A 156 -15.38 2.62 -6.47
CA ASN A 156 -14.09 2.91 -7.11
C ASN A 156 -12.90 2.33 -6.31
N PRO A 157 -12.09 1.43 -6.90
CA PRO A 157 -10.90 0.89 -6.25
C PRO A 157 -9.79 1.93 -5.97
N ALA A 158 -9.90 3.13 -6.53
CA ALA A 158 -9.07 4.29 -6.17
C ALA A 158 -9.48 4.97 -4.84
N ALA A 159 -10.51 4.49 -4.15
CA ALA A 159 -11.04 5.11 -2.93
C ALA A 159 -10.87 4.25 -1.66
N HIS A 160 -10.04 3.20 -1.73
CA HIS A 160 -9.71 2.39 -0.55
C HIS A 160 -8.97 3.25 0.48
N GLN A 161 -9.29 3.08 1.77
CA GLN A 161 -8.68 3.82 2.89
C GLN A 161 -7.72 2.96 3.72
N ALA A 162 -7.99 1.65 3.75
CA ALA A 162 -7.06 0.66 4.24
C ALA A 162 -7.04 -0.56 3.31
N ARG A 163 -5.89 -1.22 3.21
CA ARG A 163 -5.75 -2.48 2.46
C ARG A 163 -5.03 -3.51 3.30
N ILE A 164 -5.41 -4.76 3.13
CA ILE A 164 -4.87 -5.90 3.86
C ILE A 164 -4.16 -6.80 2.86
N SER A 165 -2.89 -7.06 3.14
CA SER A 165 -2.08 -8.12 2.55
C SER A 165 -1.86 -9.19 3.61
N ASP A 166 -1.85 -10.43 3.21
CA ASP A 166 -1.69 -11.56 4.11
C ASP A 166 -0.82 -12.62 3.48
N GLY A 167 -0.40 -13.51 4.37
CA GLY A 167 0.30 -14.74 4.12
C GLY A 167 0.92 -15.21 5.43
N PRO A 168 1.28 -16.50 5.57
CA PRO A 168 2.07 -17.00 6.70
C PRO A 168 3.52 -16.46 6.68
N LEU A 169 3.71 -15.29 6.09
CA LEU A 169 4.97 -14.65 5.82
C LEU A 169 5.36 -13.83 7.05
N THR A 170 6.61 -13.97 7.46
CA THR A 170 7.19 -12.99 8.37
C THR A 170 7.24 -11.63 7.67
N PHE A 171 7.37 -10.55 8.45
CA PHE A 171 7.55 -9.22 7.85
C PHE A 171 8.73 -9.19 6.88
N GLU A 172 9.83 -9.88 7.16
CA GLU A 172 11.00 -9.91 6.27
C GLU A 172 10.67 -10.51 4.89
N ASP A 173 9.81 -11.53 4.87
CA ASP A 173 9.38 -12.20 3.64
C ASP A 173 8.32 -11.37 2.88
N GLY A 174 7.39 -10.74 3.61
CA GLY A 174 6.28 -9.98 3.05
C GLY A 174 6.53 -8.48 2.82
N ARG A 175 7.61 -7.91 3.37
CA ARG A 175 7.89 -6.46 3.37
C ARG A 175 7.89 -5.88 1.96
N ALA A 176 8.63 -6.52 1.06
CA ALA A 176 8.75 -6.02 -0.30
C ALA A 176 7.39 -5.92 -1.00
N GLN A 177 6.53 -6.91 -0.79
CA GLN A 177 5.18 -6.96 -1.35
C GLN A 177 4.29 -5.86 -0.76
N VAL A 178 4.22 -5.76 0.57
CA VAL A 178 3.32 -4.78 1.22
C VAL A 178 3.76 -3.33 0.93
N VAL A 179 5.05 -3.06 0.83
CA VAL A 179 5.53 -1.73 0.41
C VAL A 179 5.16 -1.44 -1.04
N CYS A 180 5.35 -2.38 -1.96
CA CYS A 180 4.95 -2.18 -3.35
C CYS A 180 3.43 -1.91 -3.45
N ALA A 181 2.63 -2.65 -2.68
CA ALA A 181 1.19 -2.43 -2.57
C ALA A 181 0.87 -1.05 -1.97
N ALA A 182 1.60 -0.60 -0.95
CA ALA A 182 1.47 0.72 -0.35
C ALA A 182 1.70 1.84 -1.38
N LEU A 183 2.80 1.76 -2.13
CA LEU A 183 3.18 2.74 -3.13
C LEU A 183 2.18 2.76 -4.31
N ALA A 184 1.83 1.59 -4.84
CA ALA A 184 0.90 1.47 -5.97
C ALA A 184 -0.53 1.88 -5.57
N GLY A 185 -0.96 1.46 -4.37
CA GLY A 185 -2.23 1.87 -3.80
C GLY A 185 -2.31 3.38 -3.64
N ALA A 186 -1.26 4.01 -3.10
CA ALA A 186 -1.23 5.46 -2.86
C ALA A 186 -1.14 6.27 -4.15
N ALA A 187 -0.52 5.74 -5.19
CA ALA A 187 -0.50 6.34 -6.52
C ALA A 187 -1.90 6.35 -7.18
N LEU A 188 -2.71 5.34 -6.90
CA LEU A 188 -4.10 5.25 -7.37
C LEU A 188 -5.09 5.97 -6.46
N SER A 189 -4.76 6.15 -5.18
CA SER A 189 -5.70 6.64 -4.19
C SER A 189 -5.85 8.17 -4.17
N GLN A 190 -7.06 8.63 -3.88
CA GLN A 190 -7.32 10.04 -3.55
C GLN A 190 -7.19 10.32 -2.06
N THR A 191 -7.24 9.29 -1.23
CA THR A 191 -7.14 9.38 0.22
C THR A 191 -5.87 8.69 0.72
N PRO A 192 -5.32 9.15 1.85
CA PRO A 192 -4.25 8.45 2.53
C PRO A 192 -4.63 6.99 2.80
N LEU A 193 -3.64 6.11 2.79
CA LEU A 193 -3.80 4.67 2.98
C LEU A 193 -3.05 4.20 4.22
N LEU A 194 -3.67 3.25 4.91
CA LEU A 194 -3.02 2.39 5.90
C LEU A 194 -3.01 0.95 5.36
N MET A 195 -1.83 0.36 5.26
CA MET A 195 -1.66 -1.03 4.84
C MET A 195 -1.45 -1.90 6.06
N ASP A 196 -2.06 -3.08 6.06
CA ASP A 196 -1.82 -4.12 7.04
C ASP A 196 -1.20 -5.34 6.35
N LEU A 197 -0.09 -5.84 6.88
CA LEU A 197 0.46 -7.15 6.57
C LEU A 197 0.31 -8.05 7.78
N THR A 198 -0.44 -9.14 7.65
CA THR A 198 -0.74 -10.02 8.79
C THR A 198 -0.64 -11.51 8.47
N ASP A 199 -0.16 -12.26 9.46
CA ASP A 199 -0.25 -13.73 9.52
C ASP A 199 -1.42 -14.19 10.41
N GLY A 200 -2.32 -13.27 10.77
CA GLY A 200 -3.46 -13.48 11.64
C GLY A 200 -3.14 -13.34 13.13
N THR A 201 -1.89 -13.53 13.55
CA THR A 201 -1.46 -13.38 14.95
C THR A 201 -0.72 -12.07 15.18
N VAL A 202 0.06 -11.66 14.19
CA VAL A 202 0.89 -10.46 14.20
C VAL A 202 0.47 -9.58 13.04
N HIS A 203 0.47 -8.27 13.28
CA HIS A 203 0.17 -7.27 12.27
C HIS A 203 1.37 -6.33 12.08
N HIS A 204 1.55 -5.90 10.84
CA HIS A 204 2.54 -4.92 10.44
C HIS A 204 1.84 -3.80 9.70
N LEU A 205 1.72 -2.64 10.32
CA LEU A 205 1.03 -1.50 9.73
C LEU A 205 2.03 -0.61 8.97
N LEU A 206 1.68 -0.23 7.75
CA LEU A 206 2.48 0.70 6.94
C LEU A 206 1.64 1.90 6.51
N GLN A 207 2.19 3.09 6.70
CA GLN A 207 1.54 4.35 6.34
C GLN A 207 2.53 5.25 5.62
N LEU A 208 2.08 5.89 4.54
CA LEU A 208 2.82 6.98 3.91
C LEU A 208 2.41 8.31 4.55
N ARG A 209 3.38 9.04 5.12
CA ARG A 209 3.16 10.30 5.81
C ARG A 209 4.28 11.28 5.47
N GLY A 210 3.96 12.35 4.76
CA GLY A 210 4.91 13.37 4.32
C GLY A 210 5.92 12.79 3.34
N ASP A 211 7.17 12.71 3.77
CA ASP A 211 8.28 12.06 3.06
C ASP A 211 8.74 10.79 3.80
N GLU A 212 7.87 10.20 4.62
CA GLU A 212 8.15 9.01 5.42
C GLU A 212 7.26 7.84 4.99
N LEU A 213 7.87 6.65 4.98
CA LEU A 213 7.16 5.38 5.08
C LEU A 213 7.25 4.94 6.54
N VAL A 214 6.16 5.14 7.28
CA VAL A 214 6.05 4.77 8.69
C VAL A 214 5.69 3.29 8.77
N VAL A 215 6.49 2.51 9.49
CA VAL A 215 6.30 1.06 9.65
C VAL A 215 6.16 0.71 11.13
N TYR A 216 5.04 0.13 11.49
CA TYR A 216 4.79 -0.44 12.81
C TYR A 216 4.90 -1.96 12.73
N GLN A 217 6.04 -2.52 13.16
CA GLN A 217 6.23 -3.97 13.14
C GLN A 217 5.75 -4.63 14.42
N HIS A 218 5.30 -5.88 14.33
CA HIS A 218 4.95 -6.71 15.50
C HIS A 218 3.83 -6.13 16.37
N CYS A 219 2.82 -5.55 15.73
CA CYS A 219 1.62 -5.10 16.42
C CYS A 219 0.79 -6.33 16.81
N SER A 220 0.26 -6.33 18.03
CA SER A 220 -0.81 -7.27 18.39
C SER A 220 -2.09 -6.94 17.59
N PRO A 221 -3.03 -7.90 17.45
CA PRO A 221 -4.32 -7.62 16.81
C PRO A 221 -5.01 -6.41 17.44
N GLN A 222 -5.04 -6.33 18.76
CA GLN A 222 -5.67 -5.22 19.47
C GLN A 222 -5.01 -3.86 19.16
N GLN A 223 -3.68 -3.80 19.08
CA GLN A 223 -2.96 -2.58 18.70
C GLN A 223 -3.27 -2.19 17.26
N ALA A 224 -3.20 -3.15 16.34
CA ALA A 224 -3.41 -2.91 14.92
C ALA A 224 -4.84 -2.46 14.60
N TYR A 225 -5.84 -3.16 15.14
CA TYR A 225 -7.25 -2.80 14.93
C TYR A 225 -7.64 -1.49 15.61
N SER A 226 -7.09 -1.20 16.79
CA SER A 226 -7.29 0.10 17.44
C SER A 226 -6.74 1.24 16.58
N GLU A 227 -5.55 1.06 16.02
CA GLU A 227 -4.92 2.05 15.15
C GLU A 227 -5.66 2.20 13.81
N MET A 228 -6.05 1.09 13.18
CA MET A 228 -6.88 1.11 11.97
C MET A 228 -8.22 1.81 12.22
N ALA A 229 -8.89 1.55 13.33
CA ALA A 229 -10.15 2.21 13.69
C ALA A 229 -9.96 3.72 13.90
N ARG A 230 -8.90 4.11 14.62
CA ARG A 230 -8.53 5.53 14.82
C ARG A 230 -8.27 6.22 13.48
N TRP A 231 -7.53 5.56 12.59
CA TRP A 231 -7.26 6.04 11.24
C TRP A 231 -8.53 6.26 10.43
N LEU A 232 -9.41 5.25 10.39
CA LEU A 232 -10.70 5.33 9.70
C LEU A 232 -11.61 6.43 10.28
N ALA A 233 -11.58 6.64 11.59
CA ALA A 233 -12.32 7.73 12.24
C ALA A 233 -11.79 9.12 11.86
N GLN A 234 -10.47 9.27 11.68
CA GLN A 234 -9.84 10.54 11.26
C GLN A 234 -10.15 10.88 9.81
N LEU A 235 -10.18 9.87 8.94
CA LEU A 235 -10.65 10.05 7.58
C LEU A 235 -12.16 10.32 7.60
N GLY A 236 -12.91 9.61 8.44
CA GLY A 236 -14.36 9.59 8.39
C GLY A 236 -14.86 8.96 7.08
N PRO A 237 -16.18 8.75 6.95
CA PRO A 237 -16.78 8.40 5.68
C PRO A 237 -16.73 9.64 4.80
N TRP A 238 -15.55 9.93 4.21
CA TRP A 238 -15.42 10.95 3.19
C TRP A 238 -16.55 10.68 2.20
N LYS A 239 -17.45 11.64 2.05
CA LYS A 239 -18.41 11.65 0.97
C LYS A 239 -17.60 11.85 -0.30
N VAL A 240 -16.90 10.81 -0.75
CA VAL A 240 -16.39 10.67 -2.10
C VAL A 240 -17.64 10.54 -2.95
N ARG A 241 -18.35 11.66 -3.11
CA ARG A 241 -19.40 11.82 -4.10
C ARG A 241 -18.72 11.46 -5.39
N ARG A 242 -19.15 10.36 -6.01
CA ARG A 242 -18.85 9.92 -7.38
C ARG A 242 -18.04 10.99 -8.14
N SER A 243 -16.73 11.02 -7.96
CA SER A 243 -15.92 11.98 -8.67
C SER A 243 -14.54 11.40 -8.89
N THR A 244 -14.26 11.33 -10.18
CA THR A 244 -13.00 11.27 -10.91
C THR A 244 -12.04 12.40 -10.49
N CYS A 245 -11.89 12.66 -9.19
CA CYS A 245 -11.09 13.77 -8.71
C CYS A 245 -9.60 13.41 -8.77
N ALA A 246 -8.89 13.91 -9.77
CA ALA A 246 -7.44 13.72 -9.94
C ALA A 246 -6.58 14.39 -8.85
N GLN A 247 -7.17 14.93 -7.77
CA GLN A 247 -6.51 15.70 -6.71
C GLN A 247 -6.94 15.25 -5.32
N PRO A 248 -6.05 15.27 -4.29
CA PRO A 248 -6.44 14.88 -2.94
C PRO A 248 -7.54 15.84 -2.47
N PRO A 249 -8.45 15.41 -1.58
CA PRO A 249 -9.51 16.26 -1.07
C PRO A 249 -8.99 17.61 -0.57
N LYS A 250 -9.72 18.69 -0.90
CA LYS A 250 -9.42 20.01 -0.34
C LYS A 250 -9.54 19.93 1.19
N GLY A 251 -8.49 20.34 1.90
CA GLY A 251 -8.44 20.29 3.36
C GLY A 251 -7.76 19.05 3.95
N LEU A 252 -7.30 18.10 3.12
CA LEU A 252 -6.43 17.03 3.59
C LEU A 252 -5.12 17.63 4.14
N PRO A 253 -4.67 17.28 5.36
CA PRO A 253 -3.41 17.78 5.91
C PRO A 253 -2.24 17.54 4.96
N GLU A 254 -1.30 18.48 4.89
CA GLU A 254 -0.20 18.40 3.92
C GLU A 254 0.67 17.15 4.14
N LEU A 255 0.82 16.69 5.39
CA LEU A 255 1.50 15.44 5.70
C LEU A 255 0.83 14.25 5.00
N ASP A 256 -0.49 14.19 4.92
CA ASP A 256 -1.16 13.05 4.30
C ASP A 256 -1.37 13.27 2.78
N ALA A 257 -1.42 14.53 2.32
CA ALA A 257 -1.56 14.86 0.91
C ALA A 257 -0.26 14.73 0.12
N ARG A 258 0.90 15.01 0.73
CA ARG A 258 2.22 15.03 0.05
C ARG A 258 2.57 13.68 -0.60
N PRO A 259 2.45 12.52 0.08
CA PRO A 259 2.72 11.22 -0.56
C PRO A 259 1.88 10.99 -1.81
N LEU A 260 0.57 11.29 -1.75
CA LEU A 260 -0.35 11.11 -2.88
C LEU A 260 0.06 11.99 -4.08
N LYS A 261 0.41 13.26 -3.83
CA LYS A 261 0.91 14.16 -4.88
C LYS A 261 2.20 13.65 -5.51
N LYS A 262 3.12 13.12 -4.69
CA LYS A 262 4.42 12.60 -5.10
C LYS A 262 4.28 11.35 -5.97
N LEU A 263 3.41 10.44 -5.55
CA LEU A 263 3.29 9.11 -6.13
C LEU A 263 2.42 9.03 -7.38
N ARG A 264 1.59 10.04 -7.66
CA ARG A 264 0.78 10.10 -8.90
C ARG A 264 1.54 10.00 -10.20
N ARG A 265 2.82 10.34 -10.20
CA ARG A 265 3.68 10.25 -11.39
C ARG A 265 4.12 8.82 -11.68
N LEU A 266 3.88 7.90 -10.74
CA LEU A 266 3.98 6.48 -11.02
C LEU A 266 2.84 6.11 -11.96
N CYS A 267 3.19 5.62 -13.15
CA CYS A 267 2.18 5.12 -14.08
C CYS A 267 1.54 3.87 -13.47
N CYS A 268 0.35 4.03 -12.90
CA CYS A 268 -0.50 2.92 -12.49
C CYS A 268 -1.52 2.71 -13.60
N GLN A 269 -1.19 1.86 -14.58
CA GLN A 269 -2.20 1.36 -15.49
C GLN A 269 -3.00 0.29 -14.75
N THR A 270 -4.28 0.54 -14.51
CA THR A 270 -5.24 -0.57 -14.43
C THR A 270 -5.22 -1.20 -15.81
N ALA A 271 -4.78 -2.45 -15.93
CA ALA A 271 -4.82 -3.14 -17.22
C ALA A 271 -6.30 -3.30 -17.60
N ASP A 272 -6.72 -2.61 -18.66
CA ASP A 272 -8.06 -2.68 -19.26
C ASP A 272 -8.44 -4.12 -19.67
#